data_AF-A0A922T4B7-F1
#
_entry.id   AF-A0A922T4B7-F1
#
_cell.length_a   1.000
_cell.length_b   1.000
_cell.length_c   1.000
_cell.angle_alpha   90.00
_cell.angle_beta   90.00
_cell.angle_gamma   90.00
#
_symmetry.space_group_name_H-M   'P 1'
#
loop_
_entity.id
_entity.type
_entity.pdbx_description
1 polymer ?
#
loop_
_entity_poly.entity_id
_entity_poly.type
_entity_poly.pdbx_seq_one_letter_code
_entity_poly.pdbx_strand_id
1 'polypeptide(L)'
;MTLISELLKQYVNQESDSNQSVKTLLTDLSKQLDVPYSTLDKLFYNSQVPSLKTAEKLSMYFKQPVYLLMEIKGDSMKYISQSGDRYVVQVIRKGKKHTKSFFNLKEAQQYRQIILSDFDNTGYFPKSYQEKLTSLISKKFGRLTVLSITEPQKLDKSNRRLAICQCDCGTVKYICLSELQKSPDKGATLSCGCLQKEVTKNNFSKGHLKESVEKRINSQHMRIEPNISNRSTRIRNISYDQSKKMYRVTIVRNGSRYGGKHFKKLGEAQKYKKQLLEDIKKER
;
A
#
# COMPACT_ATOMS: atom_id res chain seq x y z
N MET A 1 -6.20 -19.13 41.97
CA MET A 1 -5.59 -20.15 41.10
C MET A 1 -5.19 -19.44 39.83
N THR A 2 -3.95 -19.61 39.36
CA THR A 2 -3.54 -18.98 38.10
C THR A 2 -4.18 -19.69 36.91
N LEU A 3 -4.49 -18.97 35.82
CA LEU A 3 -4.99 -19.60 34.59
C LEU A 3 -4.06 -20.71 34.12
N ILE A 4 -2.74 -20.53 34.24
CA ILE A 4 -1.77 -21.57 33.86
C ILE A 4 -1.89 -22.82 34.73
N SER A 5 -2.15 -22.67 36.03
CA SER A 5 -2.38 -23.80 36.93
C SER A 5 -3.66 -24.55 36.57
N GLU A 6 -4.72 -23.84 36.16
CA GLU A 6 -5.97 -24.45 35.68
C GLU A 6 -5.75 -25.25 34.40
N LEU A 7 -5.03 -24.69 33.42
CA LEU A 7 -4.73 -25.38 32.16
C LEU A 7 -3.88 -26.63 32.36
N LEU A 8 -2.88 -26.57 33.23
CA LEU A 8 -2.05 -27.74 33.55
C LEU A 8 -2.86 -28.82 34.27
N LYS A 9 -3.81 -28.45 35.13
CA LYS A 9 -4.74 -29.39 35.77
C LYS A 9 -5.72 -30.00 34.77
N GLN A 10 -6.22 -29.22 33.82
CA GLN A 10 -7.05 -29.75 32.72
C GLN A 10 -6.28 -30.74 31.86
N TYR A 11 -5.04 -30.43 31.49
CA TYR A 11 -4.17 -31.34 30.75
C TYR A 11 -4.00 -32.67 31.48
N VAL A 12 -3.63 -32.63 32.76
CA VAL A 12 -3.44 -33.84 33.57
C VAL A 12 -4.73 -34.65 33.68
N ASN A 13 -5.88 -33.99 33.85
CA ASN A 13 -7.17 -34.66 33.94
C ASN A 13 -7.64 -35.26 32.60
N GLN A 14 -7.24 -34.70 31.46
CA GLN A 14 -7.55 -35.25 30.14
C GLN A 14 -6.70 -36.48 29.84
N GLU A 15 -5.45 -36.49 30.32
CA GLU A 15 -4.52 -37.60 30.11
C GLU A 15 -4.60 -38.66 31.22
N SER A 16 -5.30 -38.41 32.34
CA SER A 16 -5.37 -39.35 33.47
C SER A 16 -6.15 -40.64 33.19
N ASP A 17 -6.91 -40.71 32.09
CA ASP A 17 -7.49 -41.97 31.60
C ASP A 17 -6.42 -43.00 31.17
N SER A 18 -5.14 -42.58 31.08
CA SER A 18 -3.98 -43.42 30.72
C SER A 18 -3.27 -44.13 31.88
N ASN A 19 -3.79 -44.08 33.13
CA ASN A 19 -3.15 -44.64 34.35
C ASN A 19 -1.76 -44.04 34.69
N GLN A 20 -1.38 -42.91 34.10
CA GLN A 20 -0.09 -42.26 34.36
C GLN A 20 -0.13 -41.32 35.56
N SER A 21 0.97 -41.29 36.34
CA SER A 21 1.08 -40.35 37.47
C SER A 21 1.21 -38.90 36.99
N VAL A 22 0.73 -37.94 37.80
CA VAL A 22 0.88 -36.49 37.53
C VAL A 22 2.34 -36.12 37.23
N LYS A 23 3.29 -36.72 37.97
CA LYS A 23 4.73 -36.51 37.78
C LYS A 23 5.20 -36.99 36.39
N THR A 24 4.69 -38.12 35.92
CA THR A 24 5.01 -38.68 34.60
C THR A 24 4.51 -37.73 33.50
N LEU A 25 3.24 -37.33 33.57
CA LEU A 25 2.61 -36.43 32.59
C LEU A 25 3.30 -35.07 32.51
N LEU A 26 3.66 -34.47 33.65
CA LEU A 26 4.41 -33.22 33.67
C LEU A 26 5.87 -33.39 33.19
N THR A 27 6.47 -34.57 33.35
CA THR A 27 7.82 -34.86 32.83
C THR A 27 7.82 -34.99 31.31
N ASP A 28 6.77 -35.58 30.74
CA ASP A 28 6.64 -35.70 29.29
C ASP A 28 6.32 -34.34 28.64
N LEU A 29 5.41 -33.57 29.26
CA LEU A 29 5.16 -32.19 28.86
C LEU A 29 6.42 -31.32 28.99
N SER A 30 7.24 -31.55 30.02
CA SER A 30 8.54 -30.87 30.22
C SER A 30 9.47 -31.10 29.04
N LYS A 31 9.61 -32.35 28.56
CA LYS A 31 10.42 -32.69 27.38
C LYS A 31 9.83 -32.08 26.11
N GLN A 32 8.51 -32.17 25.93
CA GLN A 32 7.83 -31.67 24.74
C GLN A 32 7.98 -30.16 24.56
N LEU A 33 7.89 -29.40 25.66
CA LEU A 33 7.97 -27.93 25.63
C LEU A 33 9.40 -27.41 25.83
N ASP A 34 10.36 -28.27 26.14
CA ASP A 34 11.70 -27.86 26.58
C ASP A 34 11.61 -26.87 27.77
N VAL A 35 10.73 -27.17 28.73
CA VAL A 35 10.56 -26.42 29.98
C VAL A 35 10.96 -27.33 31.13
N PRO A 36 11.83 -26.91 32.08
CA PRO A 36 12.23 -27.78 33.18
C PRO A 36 11.04 -28.31 33.98
N TYR A 37 11.03 -29.62 34.30
CA TYR A 37 9.99 -30.24 35.13
C TYR A 37 9.74 -29.46 36.42
N SER A 38 10.80 -29.02 37.09
CA SER A 38 10.71 -28.24 38.33
C SER A 38 9.98 -26.91 38.16
N THR A 39 9.94 -26.35 36.94
CA THR A 39 9.14 -25.18 36.61
C THR A 39 7.67 -25.56 36.45
N LEU A 40 7.35 -26.61 35.69
CA LEU A 40 5.96 -27.06 35.51
C LEU A 40 5.31 -27.52 36.81
N ASP A 41 6.06 -28.23 37.66
CA ASP A 41 5.64 -28.69 38.99
C ASP A 41 5.25 -27.51 39.90
N LYS A 42 6.07 -26.45 39.93
CA LYS A 42 5.76 -25.21 40.66
C LYS A 42 4.54 -24.48 40.10
N LEU A 43 4.37 -24.45 38.78
CA LEU A 43 3.19 -23.82 38.15
C LEU A 43 1.91 -24.61 38.44
N PHE A 44 2.00 -25.94 38.49
CA PHE A 44 0.88 -26.84 38.79
C PHE A 44 0.39 -26.67 40.23
N TYR A 45 1.28 -26.74 41.22
CA TYR A 45 0.91 -26.74 42.65
C TYR A 45 0.88 -25.35 43.30
N ASN A 46 1.82 -24.46 42.96
CA ASN A 46 2.07 -23.25 43.76
C ASN A 46 1.48 -21.96 43.17
N SER A 47 0.66 -22.04 42.12
CA SER A 47 0.07 -20.87 41.42
C SER A 47 1.09 -19.75 41.17
N GLN A 48 2.30 -20.13 40.72
CA GLN A 48 3.34 -19.16 40.37
C GLN A 48 3.10 -18.56 38.99
N VAL A 49 3.65 -17.36 38.79
CA VAL A 49 3.66 -16.70 37.48
C VAL A 49 4.84 -17.24 36.67
N PRO A 50 4.63 -17.76 35.45
CA PRO A 50 5.71 -18.24 34.60
C PRO A 50 6.58 -17.07 34.10
N SER A 51 7.86 -17.34 33.84
CA SER A 51 8.71 -16.40 33.10
C SER A 51 8.19 -16.21 31.67
N LEU A 52 8.52 -15.10 31.01
CA LEU A 52 8.08 -14.82 29.63
C LEU A 52 8.39 -15.99 28.68
N LYS A 53 9.63 -16.49 28.70
CA LYS A 53 10.06 -17.64 27.88
C LYS A 53 9.24 -18.90 28.15
N THR A 54 8.85 -19.13 29.41
CA THR A 54 8.01 -20.27 29.79
C THR A 54 6.56 -20.05 29.35
N ALA A 55 6.06 -18.82 29.48
CA ALA A 55 4.72 -18.43 29.06
C ALA A 55 4.54 -18.50 27.54
N GLU A 56 5.55 -18.15 26.74
CA GLU A 56 5.54 -18.30 25.28
C GLU A 56 5.39 -19.77 24.87
N LYS A 57 6.18 -20.66 25.49
CA LYS A 57 6.12 -22.11 25.23
C LYS A 57 4.77 -22.70 25.60
N LEU A 58 4.25 -22.35 26.77
CA LEU A 58 2.93 -22.80 27.24
C LEU A 58 1.79 -22.19 26.43
N SER A 59 1.95 -20.94 25.97
CA SER A 59 0.99 -20.25 25.11
C SER A 59 0.81 -20.95 23.77
N MET A 60 1.91 -21.36 23.13
CA MET A 60 1.87 -22.11 21.87
C MET A 60 1.18 -23.46 22.05
N TYR A 61 1.44 -24.16 23.16
CA TYR A 61 0.86 -25.46 23.43
C TYR A 61 -0.64 -25.39 23.76
N PHE A 62 -1.02 -24.57 24.75
CA PHE A 62 -2.41 -24.44 25.19
C PHE A 62 -3.27 -23.56 24.29
N LYS A 63 -2.67 -22.96 23.24
CA LYS A 63 -3.32 -21.99 22.33
C LYS A 63 -3.95 -20.83 23.10
N GLN A 64 -3.35 -20.45 24.21
CA GLN A 64 -3.77 -19.33 25.04
C GLN A 64 -2.82 -18.16 24.82
N PRO A 65 -3.29 -16.92 24.72
CA PRO A 65 -2.41 -15.76 24.63
C PRO A 65 -1.42 -15.68 25.81
N VAL A 66 -0.14 -15.41 25.52
CA VAL A 66 0.96 -15.31 26.52
C VAL A 66 0.59 -14.44 27.72
N TYR A 67 -0.09 -13.32 27.47
CA TYR A 67 -0.48 -12.36 28.50
C TYR A 67 -1.50 -12.93 29.52
N LEU A 68 -2.30 -13.93 29.15
CA LEU A 68 -3.25 -14.56 30.08
C LEU A 68 -2.55 -15.48 31.08
N LEU A 69 -1.36 -15.99 30.72
CA LEU A 69 -0.61 -16.95 31.52
C LEU A 69 0.29 -16.27 32.57
N MET A 70 0.61 -14.99 32.40
CA MET A 70 1.62 -14.25 33.17
C MET A 70 1.05 -13.38 34.31
N GLU A 71 -0.01 -13.80 35.00
CA GLU A 71 -0.76 -13.02 36.02
C GLU A 71 0.02 -11.83 36.64
N ILE A 72 -0.50 -10.63 36.39
CA ILE A 72 0.21 -9.36 36.54
C ILE A 72 0.49 -9.04 38.02
N LYS A 73 1.66 -9.39 38.54
CA LYS A 73 2.14 -8.88 39.85
C LYS A 73 2.90 -7.57 39.66
N GLY A 74 2.19 -6.46 39.82
CA GLY A 74 2.73 -5.11 39.81
C GLY A 74 1.58 -4.10 39.94
N ASP A 75 1.88 -2.88 40.40
CA ASP A 75 0.89 -1.80 40.56
C ASP A 75 -0.04 -1.74 39.33
N SER A 76 -1.31 -2.06 39.59
CA SER A 76 -2.33 -2.35 38.58
C SER A 76 -2.59 -1.15 37.67
N MET A 77 -2.25 0.05 38.15
CA MET A 77 -2.44 1.34 37.47
C MET A 77 -1.15 1.95 36.92
N LYS A 78 0.02 1.33 37.12
CA LYS A 78 1.27 1.87 36.58
C LYS A 78 1.21 2.02 35.06
N TYR A 79 1.51 3.21 34.54
CA TYR A 79 1.39 3.60 33.12
C TYR A 79 -0.04 3.62 32.55
N ILE A 80 -1.06 3.57 33.41
CA ILE A 80 -2.47 3.58 33.02
C ILE A 80 -3.18 4.69 33.79
N SER A 81 -3.88 5.57 33.09
CA SER A 81 -4.76 6.58 33.70
C SER A 81 -6.20 6.39 33.23
N GLN A 82 -7.18 6.82 34.01
CA GLN A 82 -8.58 6.86 33.58
C GLN A 82 -8.92 8.25 33.06
N SER A 83 -9.53 8.33 31.87
CA SER A 83 -9.99 9.57 31.25
C SER A 83 -11.39 9.31 30.70
N GLY A 84 -12.40 9.79 31.43
CA GLY A 84 -13.80 9.47 31.17
C GLY A 84 -14.09 7.97 31.34
N ASP A 85 -14.71 7.38 30.32
CA ASP A 85 -15.06 5.96 30.22
C ASP A 85 -13.91 5.09 29.66
N ARG A 86 -12.71 5.64 29.55
CA ARG A 86 -11.55 4.95 28.95
C ARG A 86 -10.36 4.87 29.90
N TYR A 87 -9.63 3.77 29.76
CA TYR A 87 -8.32 3.54 30.34
C TYR A 87 -7.23 3.85 29.31
N VAL A 88 -6.36 4.81 29.60
CA VAL A 88 -5.31 5.29 28.72
C VAL A 88 -3.97 4.72 29.17
N VAL A 89 -3.36 3.88 28.33
CA VAL A 89 -2.00 3.40 28.51
C VAL A 89 -1.05 4.46 27.95
N GLN A 90 -0.16 5.00 28.79
CA GLN A 90 0.87 5.96 28.38
C GLN A 90 2.25 5.53 28.91
N VAL A 91 3.13 5.19 27.98
CA VAL A 91 4.50 4.74 28.29
C VAL A 91 5.51 5.73 27.69
N ILE A 92 6.49 6.14 28.49
CA ILE A 92 7.60 6.99 28.06
C ILE A 92 8.92 6.29 28.36
N ARG A 93 9.76 6.05 27.35
CA ARG A 93 11.06 5.41 27.49
C ARG A 93 12.07 6.03 26.53
N LYS A 94 13.29 6.31 27.00
CA LYS A 94 14.39 6.90 26.22
C LYS A 94 13.93 8.11 25.38
N GLY A 95 13.11 9.00 25.96
CA GLY A 95 12.57 10.19 25.30
C GLY A 95 11.44 9.97 24.29
N LYS A 96 11.02 8.72 24.03
CA LYS A 96 9.91 8.39 23.13
C LYS A 96 8.63 8.18 23.95
N LYS A 97 7.47 8.61 23.43
CA LYS A 97 6.15 8.45 24.04
C LYS A 97 5.26 7.53 23.19
N HIS A 98 4.50 6.66 23.85
CA HIS A 98 3.46 5.83 23.24
C HIS A 98 2.16 5.94 24.03
N THR A 99 1.03 6.04 23.32
CA THR A 99 -0.29 6.20 23.95
C THR A 99 -1.35 5.40 23.19
N LYS A 100 -2.19 4.66 23.92
CA LYS A 100 -3.40 3.99 23.38
C LYS A 100 -4.47 3.89 24.46
N SER A 101 -5.75 3.97 24.09
CA SER A 101 -6.88 3.93 25.03
C SER A 101 -7.79 2.72 24.82
N PHE A 102 -8.37 2.24 25.91
CA PHE A 102 -9.19 1.02 25.98
C PHE A 102 -10.45 1.32 26.80
N PHE A 103 -11.55 0.59 26.56
CA PHE A 103 -12.74 0.67 27.40
C PHE A 103 -12.63 -0.21 28.65
N ASN A 104 -11.75 -1.22 28.61
CA ASN A 104 -11.60 -2.22 29.66
C ASN A 104 -10.22 -2.10 30.33
N LEU A 105 -10.20 -2.08 31.67
CA LEU A 105 -8.96 -2.01 32.46
C LEU A 105 -8.05 -3.22 32.20
N LYS A 106 -8.63 -4.43 32.08
CA LYS A 106 -7.89 -5.67 31.83
C LYS A 106 -7.18 -5.61 30.47
N GLU A 107 -7.84 -5.08 29.44
CA GLU A 107 -7.24 -4.87 28.12
C GLU A 107 -6.10 -3.83 28.16
N ALA A 108 -6.29 -2.74 28.90
CA ALA A 108 -5.24 -1.74 29.10
C ALA A 108 -4.00 -2.31 29.80
N GLN A 109 -4.21 -3.15 30.82
CA GLN A 109 -3.13 -3.82 31.55
C GLN A 109 -2.36 -4.82 30.67
N GLN A 110 -3.06 -5.56 29.83
CA GLN A 110 -2.47 -6.48 28.86
C GLN A 110 -1.63 -5.73 27.82
N TYR A 111 -2.21 -4.69 27.22
CA TYR A 111 -1.52 -3.89 26.21
C TYR A 111 -0.27 -3.21 26.79
N ARG A 112 -0.34 -2.71 28.03
CA ARG A 112 0.82 -2.17 28.74
C ARG A 112 1.98 -3.17 28.79
N GLN A 113 1.72 -4.43 29.14
CA GLN A 113 2.78 -5.45 29.24
C GLN A 113 3.42 -5.73 27.88
N ILE A 114 2.61 -5.89 26.84
CA ILE A 114 3.07 -6.10 25.47
C ILE A 114 4.00 -4.95 25.04
N ILE A 115 3.55 -3.72 25.21
CA ILE A 115 4.33 -2.53 24.82
C ILE A 115 5.64 -2.40 25.60
N LEU A 116 5.66 -2.73 26.89
CA LEU A 116 6.88 -2.70 27.69
C LEU A 116 7.85 -3.78 27.24
N SER A 117 7.37 -5.01 27.06
CA SER A 117 8.17 -6.15 26.57
C SER A 117 8.74 -5.88 25.18
N ASP A 118 7.92 -5.38 24.25
CA ASP A 118 8.35 -5.04 22.89
C ASP A 118 9.43 -3.96 22.90
N PHE A 119 9.28 -2.94 23.74
CA PHE A 119 10.28 -1.88 23.84
C PHE A 119 11.58 -2.40 24.48
N ASP A 120 11.50 -3.24 25.50
CA ASP A 120 12.68 -3.81 26.16
C ASP A 120 13.46 -4.73 25.21
N ASN A 121 12.76 -5.47 24.34
CA ASN A 121 13.37 -6.36 23.35
C ASN A 121 13.93 -5.62 22.12
N THR A 122 13.23 -4.59 21.62
CA THR A 122 13.55 -3.96 20.32
C THR A 122 14.16 -2.56 20.43
N GLY A 123 13.93 -1.85 21.53
CA GLY A 123 14.28 -0.44 21.69
C GLY A 123 13.34 0.54 20.95
N TYR A 124 12.24 0.05 20.39
CA TYR A 124 11.25 0.84 19.65
C TYR A 124 9.83 0.55 20.15
N PHE A 125 8.94 1.56 20.12
CA PHE A 125 7.50 1.32 20.32
C PHE A 125 6.87 0.86 19.00
N PRO A 126 5.97 -0.15 19.01
CA PRO A 126 5.27 -0.57 17.81
C PRO A 126 4.39 0.57 17.29
N LYS A 127 4.55 0.85 15.99
CA LYS A 127 3.75 1.85 15.28
C LYS A 127 2.57 1.14 14.62
N SER A 128 1.35 1.68 14.77
CA SER A 128 0.10 1.26 14.11
C SER A 128 0.19 0.98 12.60
N TYR A 129 1.27 1.43 11.97
CA TYR A 129 1.58 1.26 10.57
C TYR A 129 1.84 -0.21 10.17
N GLN A 130 2.49 -1.03 11.00
CA GLN A 130 2.76 -2.44 10.65
C GLN A 130 1.48 -3.28 10.59
N GLU A 131 0.59 -3.13 11.58
CA GLU A 131 -0.75 -3.74 11.57
C GLU A 131 -1.56 -3.30 10.35
N LYS A 132 -1.47 -2.00 9.99
CA LYS A 132 -2.08 -1.47 8.77
C LYS A 132 -1.52 -2.13 7.52
N LEU A 133 -0.21 -2.37 7.43
CA LEU A 133 0.40 -3.05 6.29
C LEU A 133 -0.05 -4.51 6.19
N THR A 134 -0.04 -5.24 7.29
CA THR A 134 -0.51 -6.64 7.32
C THR A 134 -1.98 -6.73 6.90
N SER A 135 -2.82 -5.76 7.27
CA SER A 135 -4.24 -5.70 6.85
C SER A 135 -4.46 -5.50 5.33
N LEU A 136 -3.42 -5.13 4.59
CA LEU A 136 -3.47 -4.95 3.14
C LEU A 136 -3.07 -6.23 2.39
N ILE A 137 -2.40 -7.17 3.05
CA ILE A 137 -2.08 -8.48 2.46
C ILE A 137 -3.40 -9.21 2.19
N SER A 138 -3.49 -9.88 1.04
CA SER A 138 -4.69 -10.54 0.52
C SER A 138 -5.84 -9.61 0.14
N LYS A 139 -5.72 -8.28 0.31
CA LYS A 139 -6.72 -7.35 -0.22
C LYS A 139 -6.62 -7.23 -1.73
N LYS A 140 -7.78 -7.04 -2.34
CA LYS A 140 -7.95 -6.88 -3.78
C LYS A 140 -8.25 -5.42 -4.13
N PHE A 141 -7.51 -4.89 -5.10
CA PHE A 141 -7.64 -3.56 -5.68
C PHE A 141 -7.93 -3.70 -7.18
N GLY A 142 -9.21 -3.62 -7.56
CA GLY A 142 -9.63 -3.96 -8.92
C GLY A 142 -9.30 -5.43 -9.23
N ARG A 143 -8.37 -5.65 -10.16
CA ARG A 143 -7.89 -6.98 -10.56
C ARG A 143 -6.60 -7.41 -9.85
N LEU A 144 -6.09 -6.65 -8.90
CA LEU A 144 -4.81 -6.90 -8.24
C LEU A 144 -5.02 -7.37 -6.81
N THR A 145 -4.52 -8.56 -6.49
CA THR A 145 -4.49 -9.09 -5.11
C THR A 145 -3.10 -8.92 -4.53
N VAL A 146 -2.98 -8.29 -3.37
CA VAL A 146 -1.69 -8.07 -2.69
C VAL A 146 -1.20 -9.38 -2.08
N LEU A 147 -0.03 -9.84 -2.49
CA LEU A 147 0.61 -11.05 -1.95
C LEU A 147 1.53 -10.72 -0.78
N SER A 148 2.32 -9.65 -0.90
CA SER A 148 3.24 -9.22 0.15
C SER A 148 3.63 -7.75 -0.03
N ILE A 149 4.20 -7.14 1.01
CA ILE A 149 4.66 -5.75 1.01
C ILE A 149 6.13 -5.74 1.40
N THR A 150 6.94 -5.00 0.64
CA THR A 150 8.38 -4.90 0.88
C THR A 150 8.68 -3.98 2.06
N GLU A 151 9.88 -4.13 2.61
CA GLU A 151 10.48 -3.07 3.41
C GLU A 151 10.66 -1.77 2.58
N PRO A 152 10.78 -0.60 3.23
CA PRO A 152 10.99 0.66 2.54
C PRO A 152 12.29 0.60 1.76
N GLN A 153 12.21 0.82 0.45
CA GLN A 153 13.38 0.88 -0.40
C GLN A 153 13.94 2.31 -0.39
N LYS A 154 15.25 2.45 -0.13
CA LYS A 154 15.99 3.71 -0.20
C LYS A 154 16.43 4.05 -1.64
N LEU A 155 15.60 3.73 -2.63
CA LEU A 155 15.97 3.93 -4.04
C LEU A 155 15.98 5.42 -4.43
N ASP A 156 15.38 6.31 -3.63
CA ASP A 156 15.37 7.76 -3.82
C ASP A 156 15.32 8.51 -2.46
N LYS A 157 15.30 9.85 -2.49
CA LYS A 157 14.96 10.74 -1.34
C LYS A 157 13.59 10.44 -0.69
N SER A 158 12.82 9.48 -1.23
CA SER A 158 11.52 9.03 -0.75
C SER A 158 11.60 7.55 -0.37
N ASN A 159 11.38 7.23 0.91
CA ASN A 159 11.28 5.86 1.43
C ASN A 159 9.98 5.20 0.96
N ARG A 160 9.96 4.73 -0.30
CA ARG A 160 8.78 4.09 -0.91
C ARG A 160 8.72 2.61 -0.55
N ARG A 161 7.51 2.10 -0.31
CA ARG A 161 7.22 0.67 -0.16
C ARG A 161 6.52 0.16 -1.41
N LEU A 162 6.89 -1.05 -1.83
CA LEU A 162 6.27 -1.74 -2.95
C LEU A 162 5.38 -2.87 -2.41
N ALA A 163 4.27 -3.11 -3.09
CA ALA A 163 3.44 -4.29 -2.91
C ALA A 163 3.66 -5.22 -4.10
N ILE A 164 3.89 -6.50 -3.81
CA ILE A 164 3.88 -7.56 -4.82
C ILE A 164 2.42 -7.96 -5.00
N CYS A 165 1.88 -7.77 -6.20
CA CYS A 165 0.48 -8.06 -6.49
C CYS A 165 0.36 -9.10 -7.59
N GLN A 166 -0.58 -10.04 -7.43
CA GLN A 166 -1.01 -10.93 -8.51
C GLN A 166 -2.25 -10.35 -9.18
N CYS A 167 -2.19 -10.20 -10.49
CA CYS A 167 -3.34 -9.76 -11.28
C CYS A 167 -4.23 -10.94 -11.66
N ASP A 168 -5.54 -10.74 -11.83
CA ASP A 168 -6.49 -11.75 -12.30
C ASP A 168 -6.10 -12.37 -13.67
N CYS A 169 -5.32 -11.66 -14.49
CA CYS A 169 -4.75 -12.20 -15.73
C CYS A 169 -3.52 -13.11 -15.52
N GLY A 170 -3.16 -13.41 -14.27
CA GLY A 170 -2.03 -14.26 -13.88
C GLY A 170 -0.70 -13.53 -13.71
N THR A 171 -0.56 -12.29 -14.20
CA THR A 171 0.70 -11.53 -14.09
C THR A 171 0.98 -11.06 -12.66
N VAL A 172 2.18 -11.34 -12.14
CA VAL A 172 2.67 -10.75 -10.89
C VAL A 172 3.42 -9.44 -11.19
N LYS A 173 3.16 -8.38 -10.41
CA LYS A 173 3.75 -7.05 -10.61
C LYS A 173 4.06 -6.36 -9.29
N TYR A 174 5.17 -5.61 -9.27
CA TYR A 174 5.52 -4.70 -8.19
C TYR A 174 4.83 -3.35 -8.40
N ILE A 175 4.11 -2.88 -7.39
CA ILE A 175 3.33 -1.64 -7.47
C ILE A 175 3.60 -0.80 -6.22
N CYS A 176 3.75 0.51 -6.38
CA CYS A 176 3.89 1.40 -5.22
C CYS A 176 2.66 1.29 -4.31
N LEU A 177 2.86 1.07 -3.02
CA LEU A 177 1.76 0.90 -2.07
C LEU A 177 0.82 2.13 -2.06
N SER A 178 1.39 3.32 -2.21
CA SER A 178 0.64 4.58 -2.29
C SER A 178 -0.22 4.69 -3.55
N GLU A 179 0.07 3.95 -4.63
CA GLU A 179 -0.75 3.95 -5.85
C GLU A 179 -1.96 3.00 -5.73
N LEU A 180 -1.83 1.91 -4.98
CA LEU A 180 -2.94 0.99 -4.69
C LEU A 180 -3.99 1.63 -3.77
N GLN A 181 -3.54 2.45 -2.82
CA GLN A 181 -4.39 3.07 -1.80
C GLN A 181 -5.12 4.34 -2.28
N LYS A 182 -4.86 4.81 -3.50
CA LYS A 182 -5.62 5.93 -4.09
C LYS A 182 -7.06 5.50 -4.37
N SER A 183 -7.96 6.47 -4.48
CA SER A 183 -9.29 6.19 -5.03
C SER A 183 -9.18 5.96 -6.55
N PRO A 184 -10.10 5.17 -7.15
CA PRO A 184 -10.14 4.96 -8.61
C PRO A 184 -10.11 6.27 -9.40
N ASP A 185 -10.88 7.28 -8.97
CA ASP A 185 -10.97 8.60 -9.62
C ASP A 185 -9.67 9.41 -9.56
N LYS A 186 -8.78 9.07 -8.61
CA LYS A 186 -7.46 9.71 -8.43
C LYS A 186 -6.33 8.91 -9.11
N GLY A 187 -6.68 8.00 -10.03
CA GLY A 187 -5.72 7.22 -10.80
C GLY A 187 -5.09 6.09 -9.98
N ALA A 188 -5.90 5.33 -9.24
CA ALA A 188 -5.44 4.12 -8.57
C ALA A 188 -5.00 3.06 -9.59
N THR A 189 -3.96 2.29 -9.26
CA THR A 189 -3.52 1.17 -10.08
C THR A 189 -4.43 -0.03 -9.81
N LEU A 190 -5.30 -0.37 -10.77
CA LEU A 190 -6.33 -1.41 -10.62
C LEU A 190 -6.05 -2.70 -11.43
N SER A 191 -4.98 -2.72 -12.22
CA SER A 191 -4.56 -3.91 -12.97
C SER A 191 -3.05 -3.85 -13.28
N CYS A 192 -2.49 -4.95 -13.77
CA CYS A 192 -1.11 -4.94 -14.27
C CYS A 192 -0.93 -4.12 -15.56
N GLY A 193 -2.04 -3.66 -16.18
CA GLY A 193 -2.12 -3.04 -17.50
C GLY A 193 -3.05 -3.78 -18.46
N CYS A 194 -3.48 -5.00 -18.11
CA CYS A 194 -4.39 -5.81 -18.94
C CYS A 194 -5.75 -5.13 -19.16
N LEU A 195 -6.29 -4.47 -18.13
CA LEU A 195 -7.57 -3.76 -18.22
C LEU A 195 -7.54 -2.68 -19.33
N GLN A 196 -6.46 -1.90 -19.38
CA GLN A 196 -6.30 -0.88 -20.42
C GLN A 196 -6.18 -1.51 -21.81
N LYS A 197 -5.43 -2.62 -21.94
CA LYS A 197 -5.29 -3.34 -23.22
C LYS A 197 -6.62 -3.86 -23.73
N GLU A 198 -7.47 -4.40 -22.86
CA GLU A 198 -8.82 -4.86 -23.23
C GLU A 198 -9.71 -3.72 -23.69
N VAL A 199 -9.75 -2.61 -22.95
CA VAL A 199 -10.52 -1.41 -23.33
C VAL A 199 -10.06 -0.90 -24.69
N THR A 200 -8.74 -0.77 -24.88
CA THR A 200 -8.17 -0.34 -26.15
C THR A 200 -8.56 -1.30 -27.28
N LYS A 201 -8.39 -2.62 -27.11
CA LYS A 201 -8.78 -3.64 -28.11
C LYS A 201 -10.28 -3.58 -28.44
N ASN A 202 -11.14 -3.39 -27.46
CA ASN A 202 -12.59 -3.25 -27.66
C ASN A 202 -12.93 -1.96 -28.42
N ASN A 203 -12.21 -0.87 -28.20
CA ASN A 203 -12.39 0.36 -28.96
C ASN A 203 -11.91 0.23 -30.41
N PHE A 204 -10.87 -0.58 -30.65
CA PHE A 204 -10.43 -0.95 -32.00
C PHE A 204 -11.50 -1.76 -32.73
N SER A 205 -12.05 -2.80 -32.10
CA SER A 205 -13.06 -3.67 -32.72
C SER A 205 -14.40 -2.96 -32.99
N LYS A 206 -14.74 -1.92 -32.22
CA LYS A 206 -15.95 -1.12 -32.39
C LYS A 206 -15.82 0.02 -33.42
N GLY A 207 -14.71 0.12 -34.16
CA GLY A 207 -14.53 1.14 -35.20
C GLY A 207 -14.32 2.58 -34.70
N HIS A 208 -14.37 2.81 -33.38
CA HIS A 208 -14.19 4.14 -32.77
C HIS A 208 -12.83 4.78 -33.09
N LEU A 209 -11.81 4.00 -33.47
CA LEU A 209 -10.54 4.59 -33.90
C LEU A 209 -10.68 5.35 -35.22
N LYS A 210 -11.39 4.81 -36.22
CA LYS A 210 -11.60 5.51 -37.50
C LYS A 210 -12.35 6.82 -37.27
N GLU A 211 -13.43 6.76 -36.49
CA GLU A 211 -14.22 7.93 -36.12
C GLU A 211 -13.40 8.97 -35.31
N SER A 212 -12.56 8.51 -34.37
CA SER A 212 -11.69 9.39 -33.56
C SER A 212 -10.57 10.03 -34.39
N VAL A 213 -9.97 9.28 -35.31
CA VAL A 213 -8.96 9.79 -36.25
C VAL A 213 -9.58 10.83 -37.18
N GLU A 214 -10.77 10.55 -37.72
CA GLU A 214 -11.49 11.47 -38.60
C GLU A 214 -11.91 12.74 -37.86
N LYS A 215 -12.43 12.63 -36.64
CA LYS A 215 -12.68 13.79 -35.74
C LYS A 215 -11.41 14.61 -35.48
N ARG A 216 -10.25 13.97 -35.28
CA ARG A 216 -8.96 14.65 -35.08
C ARG A 216 -8.51 15.38 -36.34
N ILE A 217 -8.59 14.73 -37.51
CA ILE A 217 -8.24 15.34 -38.79
C ILE A 217 -9.16 16.54 -39.05
N ASN A 218 -10.47 16.38 -38.84
CA ASN A 218 -11.44 17.44 -39.06
C ASN A 218 -11.23 18.63 -38.11
N SER A 219 -10.93 18.39 -36.82
CA SER A 219 -10.62 19.48 -35.89
C SER A 219 -9.31 20.21 -36.23
N GLN A 220 -8.27 19.51 -36.68
CA GLN A 220 -7.06 20.16 -37.22
C GLN A 220 -7.37 20.99 -38.47
N HIS A 221 -8.31 20.51 -39.30
CA HIS A 221 -8.70 21.15 -40.53
C HIS A 221 -9.48 22.45 -40.30
N MET A 222 -10.36 22.46 -39.31
CA MET A 222 -11.22 23.59 -38.94
C MET A 222 -10.53 24.63 -38.04
N ARG A 223 -9.40 24.31 -37.41
CA ARG A 223 -8.69 25.24 -36.52
C ARG A 223 -8.24 26.50 -37.27
N ILE A 224 -8.66 27.66 -36.80
CA ILE A 224 -8.30 28.99 -37.33
C ILE A 224 -7.09 29.57 -36.57
N GLU A 225 -7.05 29.35 -35.26
CA GLU A 225 -6.01 29.85 -34.34
C GLU A 225 -4.59 29.32 -34.67
N PRO A 226 -3.55 30.17 -34.54
CA PRO A 226 -2.16 29.74 -34.66
C PRO A 226 -1.76 28.72 -33.58
N ASN A 227 -0.60 28.08 -33.77
CA ASN A 227 0.03 27.33 -32.69
C ASN A 227 0.58 28.32 -31.66
N ILE A 228 0.50 27.95 -30.38
CA ILE A 228 0.99 28.76 -29.25
C ILE A 228 2.48 29.11 -29.39
N SER A 229 3.26 28.23 -30.02
CA SER A 229 4.67 28.45 -30.32
C SER A 229 4.92 29.53 -31.39
N ASN A 230 3.93 29.86 -32.22
CA ASN A 230 4.07 30.87 -33.27
C ASN A 230 3.81 32.28 -32.72
N ARG A 231 4.78 32.80 -31.98
CA ARG A 231 4.74 34.15 -31.42
C ARG A 231 5.03 35.26 -32.44
N SER A 232 5.51 34.91 -33.64
CA SER A 232 6.02 35.86 -34.62
C SER A 232 4.94 36.66 -35.36
N THR A 233 3.98 35.96 -35.99
CA THR A 233 2.92 36.61 -36.78
C THR A 233 1.55 36.52 -36.11
N ARG A 234 1.39 35.60 -35.14
CA ARG A 234 0.10 35.16 -34.60
C ARG A 234 -0.92 34.75 -35.67
N ILE A 235 -0.47 34.40 -36.87
CA ILE A 235 -1.30 33.92 -37.97
C ILE A 235 -1.01 32.44 -38.20
N ARG A 236 -2.05 31.60 -38.18
CA ARG A 236 -1.90 30.16 -38.42
C ARG A 236 -1.24 29.91 -39.77
N ASN A 237 -0.32 28.94 -39.81
CA ASN A 237 0.45 28.53 -41.00
C ASN A 237 1.42 29.56 -41.58
N ILE A 238 1.60 30.73 -40.95
CA ILE A 238 2.57 31.74 -41.40
C ILE A 238 3.50 32.05 -40.24
N SER A 239 4.80 31.86 -40.38
CA SER A 239 5.79 32.22 -39.36
C SER A 239 6.84 33.15 -39.94
N TYR A 240 7.41 34.05 -39.14
CA TYR A 240 8.56 34.84 -39.56
C TYR A 240 9.85 34.05 -39.36
N ASP A 241 10.65 33.92 -40.42
CA ASP A 241 11.99 33.34 -40.36
C ASP A 241 13.00 34.47 -40.14
N GLN A 242 13.56 34.55 -38.93
CA GLN A 242 14.51 35.60 -38.55
C GLN A 242 15.79 35.56 -39.38
N SER A 243 16.25 34.37 -39.77
CA SER A 243 17.51 34.18 -40.52
C SER A 243 17.39 34.71 -41.94
N LYS A 244 16.24 34.46 -42.58
CA LYS A 244 15.96 34.88 -43.96
C LYS A 244 15.29 36.26 -44.05
N LYS A 245 14.86 36.81 -42.90
CA LYS A 245 14.07 38.05 -42.81
C LYS A 245 12.83 38.03 -43.70
N MET A 246 12.12 36.89 -43.72
CA MET A 246 10.98 36.63 -44.60
C MET A 246 9.89 35.83 -43.90
N TYR A 247 8.64 35.99 -44.36
CA TYR A 247 7.49 35.23 -43.90
C TYR A 247 7.40 33.88 -44.62
N ARG A 248 7.45 32.79 -43.87
CA ARG A 248 7.33 31.42 -44.36
C ARG A 248 5.90 30.91 -44.20
N VAL A 249 5.33 30.35 -45.27
CA VAL A 249 4.00 29.71 -45.25
C VAL A 249 4.16 28.20 -45.24
N THR A 250 3.62 27.50 -44.24
CA THR A 250 3.67 26.02 -44.15
C THR A 250 2.35 25.46 -43.64
N ILE A 251 1.78 24.52 -44.39
CA ILE A 251 0.52 23.84 -44.07
C ILE A 251 0.80 22.34 -43.97
N VAL A 252 0.29 21.66 -42.95
CA VAL A 252 0.38 20.19 -42.82
C VAL A 252 -1.04 19.64 -42.81
N ARG A 253 -1.34 18.68 -43.69
CA ARG A 253 -2.64 18.04 -43.85
C ARG A 253 -2.42 16.56 -44.15
N ASN A 254 -3.13 15.68 -43.43
CA ASN A 254 -3.02 14.22 -43.59
C ASN A 254 -1.58 13.66 -43.58
N GLY A 255 -0.68 14.24 -42.77
CA GLY A 255 0.73 13.85 -42.71
C GLY A 255 1.62 14.47 -43.81
N SER A 256 1.03 15.01 -44.87
CA SER A 256 1.75 15.72 -45.94
C SER A 256 1.98 17.19 -45.60
N ARG A 257 3.18 17.69 -45.92
CA ARG A 257 3.56 19.09 -45.74
C ARG A 257 3.50 19.84 -47.07
N TYR A 258 2.73 20.91 -47.09
CA TYR A 258 2.51 21.80 -48.23
C TYR A 258 3.15 23.18 -47.98
N GLY A 259 3.57 23.83 -49.06
CA GLY A 259 4.14 25.18 -49.02
C GLY A 259 5.66 25.19 -48.83
N GLY A 260 6.14 25.92 -47.83
CA GLY A 260 7.57 26.14 -47.57
C GLY A 260 8.15 27.39 -48.26
N LYS A 261 7.35 28.12 -49.03
CA LYS A 261 7.76 29.38 -49.68
C LYS A 261 7.90 30.52 -48.67
N HIS A 262 8.81 31.44 -49.00
CA HIS A 262 9.15 32.62 -48.21
C HIS A 262 8.74 33.88 -48.97
N PHE A 263 8.24 34.89 -48.26
CA PHE A 263 7.79 36.15 -48.83
C PHE A 263 8.35 37.32 -48.05
N LYS A 264 8.65 38.44 -48.73
CA LYS A 264 9.15 39.65 -48.06
C LYS A 264 8.02 40.38 -47.31
N LYS A 265 6.81 40.39 -47.89
CA LYS A 265 5.64 41.07 -47.31
C LYS A 265 4.66 40.08 -46.72
N LEU A 266 4.07 40.43 -45.57
CA LEU A 266 3.07 39.58 -44.90
C LEU A 266 1.82 39.37 -45.76
N GLY A 267 1.36 40.39 -46.49
CA GLY A 267 0.20 40.29 -47.37
C GLY A 267 0.36 39.28 -48.50
N GLU A 268 1.57 39.17 -49.08
CA GLU A 268 1.89 38.17 -50.11
C GLU A 268 1.81 36.75 -49.54
N ALA A 269 2.35 36.54 -48.33
CA ALA A 269 2.26 35.27 -47.61
C ALA A 269 0.80 34.89 -47.31
N GLN A 270 -0.05 35.85 -46.96
CA GLN A 270 -1.48 35.62 -46.73
C GLN A 270 -2.23 35.26 -48.02
N LYS A 271 -1.94 35.93 -49.14
CA LYS A 271 -2.52 35.60 -50.46
C LYS A 271 -2.11 34.19 -50.90
N TYR A 272 -0.81 33.87 -50.79
CA TYR A 272 -0.30 32.52 -51.09
C TYR A 272 -0.93 31.45 -50.20
N LYS A 273 -1.09 31.72 -48.89
CA LYS A 273 -1.77 30.81 -47.96
C LYS A 273 -3.21 30.51 -48.42
N LYS A 274 -3.97 31.54 -48.84
CA LYS A 274 -5.36 31.35 -49.29
C LYS A 274 -5.42 30.44 -50.52
N GLN A 275 -4.59 30.73 -51.52
CA GLN A 275 -4.49 29.92 -52.75
C GLN A 275 -4.10 28.47 -52.44
N LEU A 276 -3.06 28.27 -51.63
CA LEU A 276 -2.59 26.93 -51.25
C LEU A 276 -3.67 26.11 -50.51
N LEU A 277 -4.53 26.75 -49.72
CA LEU A 277 -5.65 26.07 -49.07
C LEU A 277 -6.74 25.64 -50.06
N GLU A 278 -6.96 26.38 -51.14
CA GLU A 278 -7.89 25.97 -52.20
C GLU A 278 -7.31 24.83 -53.02
N ASP A 279 -6.02 24.87 -53.35
CA ASP A 279 -5.34 23.81 -54.09
C ASP A 279 -5.40 22.48 -53.30
N ILE A 280 -5.10 22.51 -52.00
CA ILE A 280 -5.20 21.33 -51.12
C ILE A 280 -6.64 20.78 -51.05
N LYS A 281 -7.67 21.63 -51.18
CA LYS A 281 -9.06 21.16 -51.20
C LYS A 281 -9.42 20.44 -52.49
N LYS A 282 -8.77 20.78 -53.61
CA LYS A 282 -9.02 20.17 -54.93
C LYS A 282 -8.30 18.82 -55.11
N GLU A 283 -7.18 18.62 -54.40
CA GLU A 283 -6.44 17.35 -54.38
C GLU A 283 -7.10 16.24 -53.53
N ARG A 284 -8.26 16.52 -52.93
CA ARG A 284 -8.91 15.69 -51.92
C ARG A 284 -10.18 15.06 -52.45
#